data_AF-A0A7J7IY10-F1
#
_entry.id   AF-A0A7J7IY10-F1
#
_cell.length_a   1.000
_cell.length_b   1.000
_cell.length_c   1.000
_cell.angle_alpha   90.00
_cell.angle_beta   90.00
_cell.angle_gamma   90.00
#
_symmetry.space_group_name_H-M   'P 1'
#
loop_
_entity.id
_entity.type
_entity.pdbx_description
1 polymer ?
#
loop_
_entity_poly.entity_id
_entity_poly.type
_entity_poly.pdbx_seq_one_letter_code
_entity_poly.pdbx_strand_id
1 'polypeptide(L)'
;MTYRTADSKREEFRKYLEKAGVLDTLTKVLVGLYEEPEKPNDAIDFIKQHIGADGPDTADVEQLKLEVTELRQKCEQLSEENAELKQKVCNLAYVYLSVHSIVKVNN
;
A
#
# COMPACT_ATOMS: atom_id res chain seq x y z
N MET A 1 42.86 11.65 -23.21
CA MET A 1 42.07 10.55 -22.61
C MET A 1 41.01 11.08 -21.62
N THR A 2 40.33 12.20 -21.93
CA THR A 2 39.31 12.81 -21.04
C THR A 2 37.89 12.72 -21.59
N TYR A 3 37.73 12.37 -22.87
CA TYR A 3 36.43 12.28 -23.53
C TYR A 3 35.63 11.03 -23.09
N ARG A 4 36.31 9.87 -22.97
CA ARG A 4 35.69 8.59 -22.58
C ARG A 4 35.10 8.57 -21.16
N THR A 5 35.72 9.28 -20.22
CA THR A 5 35.26 9.33 -18.83
C THR A 5 34.07 10.26 -18.62
N ALA A 6 33.94 11.32 -19.43
CA ALA A 6 32.78 12.20 -19.42
C ALA A 6 31.52 11.49 -19.98
N ASP A 7 31.69 10.74 -21.07
CA ASP A 7 30.61 9.91 -21.64
C ASP A 7 30.15 8.81 -20.67
N SER A 8 31.07 8.17 -19.93
CA SER A 8 30.74 7.16 -18.93
C SER A 8 29.84 7.71 -17.81
N LYS A 9 30.17 8.88 -17.27
CA LYS A 9 29.36 9.51 -16.20
C LYS A 9 27.97 9.93 -16.69
N ARG A 10 27.87 10.42 -17.93
CA ARG A 10 26.60 10.79 -18.53
C ARG A 10 25.71 9.57 -18.74
N GLU A 11 26.29 8.46 -19.18
CA GLU A 11 25.59 7.20 -19.39
C GLU A 11 25.12 6.57 -18.08
N GLU A 12 25.96 6.59 -17.04
CA GLU A 12 25.58 6.15 -15.68
C GLU A 12 24.40 6.97 -15.13
N PHE A 13 24.44 8.29 -15.31
CA PHE A 13 23.35 9.16 -14.87
C PHE A 13 22.06 8.88 -15.65
N ARG A 14 22.14 8.67 -16.97
CA ARG A 14 20.98 8.28 -17.79
C ARG A 14 20.37 6.97 -17.29
N LYS A 15 21.19 5.93 -17.08
CA LYS A 15 20.73 4.64 -16.56
C LYS A 15 20.10 4.74 -15.18
N TYR A 16 20.63 5.62 -14.33
CA TYR A 16 20.03 5.90 -13.03
C TYR A 16 18.63 6.50 -13.18
N LEU A 17 18.44 7.51 -14.03
CA LEU A 17 17.14 8.13 -14.27
C LEU A 17 16.13 7.15 -14.87
N GLU A 18 16.59 6.28 -15.77
CA GLU A 18 15.77 5.21 -16.35
C GLU A 18 15.35 4.19 -15.29
N LYS A 19 16.30 3.68 -14.49
CA LYS A 19 16.02 2.72 -13.42
C LYS A 19 15.13 3.30 -12.32
N ALA A 20 15.25 4.59 -12.04
CA ALA A 20 14.43 5.29 -11.06
C ALA A 20 13.03 5.68 -11.60
N GLY A 21 12.74 5.44 -12.88
CA GLY A 21 11.45 5.75 -13.49
C GLY A 21 11.26 7.22 -13.88
N VAL A 22 12.26 8.08 -13.67
CA VAL A 22 12.18 9.53 -13.96
C VAL A 22 11.91 9.79 -15.45
N LEU A 23 12.55 9.02 -16.33
CA LEU A 23 12.34 9.16 -17.77
C LEU A 23 10.92 8.76 -18.21
N ASP A 24 10.33 7.74 -17.57
CA ASP A 24 8.97 7.28 -17.85
C ASP A 24 7.94 8.34 -17.44
N THR A 25 8.06 8.89 -16.22
CA THR A 25 7.20 9.98 -15.73
C THR A 25 7.29 11.21 -16.63
N LEU A 26 8.50 11.66 -16.97
CA LEU A 26 8.68 12.80 -17.87
C LEU A 26 8.07 12.55 -19.26
N THR A 27 8.17 11.31 -19.76
CA THR A 27 7.57 10.92 -21.04
C THR A 27 6.04 11.00 -20.97
N LYS A 28 5.42 10.48 -19.91
CA LYS A 28 3.97 10.53 -19.71
C LYS A 28 3.42 11.95 -19.65
N VAL A 29 4.06 12.84 -18.88
CA VAL A 29 3.67 14.26 -18.78
C VAL A 29 3.78 14.97 -20.13
N LEU A 30 4.84 14.69 -20.89
CA LEU A 30 5.02 15.28 -22.23
C LEU A 30 4.02 14.74 -23.25
N VAL A 31 3.66 13.45 -23.16
CA VAL A 31 2.59 12.85 -23.99
C VAL A 31 1.25 13.50 -23.66
N GLY A 32 0.91 13.65 -22.37
CA GLY A 32 -0.31 14.34 -21.95
C GLY A 32 -0.38 15.76 -22.50
N LEU A 33 0.70 16.54 -22.37
CA LEU A 33 0.79 17.88 -22.95
C LEU A 33 0.65 17.86 -24.48
N TYR A 34 1.18 16.84 -25.16
CA TYR A 34 1.05 16.67 -26.60
C TYR A 34 -0.38 16.32 -27.02
N GLU A 35 -1.10 15.53 -26.23
CA GLU A 35 -2.48 15.09 -26.51
C GLU A 35 -3.53 16.15 -26.19
N GLU A 36 -3.20 17.17 -25.37
CA GLU A 36 -4.13 18.28 -25.06
C GLU A 36 -4.71 18.93 -26.32
N PRO A 37 -6.06 18.90 -26.51
CA PRO A 37 -6.72 19.43 -27.70
C PRO A 37 -6.58 20.95 -27.81
N GLU A 38 -6.55 21.66 -26.67
CA GLU A 38 -6.18 23.07 -26.57
C GLU A 38 -4.87 23.18 -25.79
N LYS A 39 -3.80 23.59 -26.47
CA LYS A 39 -2.48 23.71 -25.83
C LYS A 39 -2.54 24.78 -24.74
N PRO A 40 -2.08 24.48 -23.51
CA PRO A 40 -2.08 25.46 -22.44
C PRO A 40 -1.20 26.67 -22.83
N ASN A 41 -1.66 27.86 -22.48
CA ASN A 41 -0.91 29.10 -22.74
C ASN A 41 0.44 29.13 -22.02
N ASP A 42 0.54 28.42 -20.87
CA ASP A 42 1.80 28.20 -20.15
C ASP A 42 2.08 26.69 -20.02
N ALA A 43 2.87 26.17 -20.95
CA ALA A 43 3.30 24.77 -20.94
C ALA A 43 4.22 24.43 -19.74
N ILE A 44 4.95 25.41 -19.20
CA ILE A 44 5.84 25.18 -18.06
C ILE A 44 5.02 24.97 -16.79
N ASP A 45 3.94 25.74 -16.63
CA ASP A 45 3.03 25.56 -15.50
C ASP A 45 2.30 24.22 -15.56
N PHE A 46 1.85 23.80 -16.76
CA PHE A 46 1.27 22.47 -16.97
C PHE A 46 2.23 21.36 -16.51
N ILE A 47 3.49 21.40 -16.96
CA ILE A 47 4.50 20.39 -16.59
C ILE A 47 4.75 20.38 -15.07
N LYS A 48 4.83 21.55 -14.42
CA LYS A 48 5.03 21.63 -12.96
C LYS A 48 3.90 20.97 -12.18
N GLN A 49 2.65 21.18 -12.61
CA GLN A 49 1.48 20.61 -11.96
C GLN A 49 1.45 19.08 -12.13
N HIS A 50 1.76 18.58 -13.33
CA HIS A 50 1.63 17.16 -13.64
C HIS A 50 2.81 16.30 -13.15
N ILE A 51 4.02 16.87 -13.02
CA ILE A 51 5.17 16.15 -12.40
C ILE A 51 4.96 15.91 -10.89
N GLY A 52 4.24 16.81 -10.20
CA GLY A 52 3.96 16.69 -8.76
C GLY A 52 2.65 15.94 -8.43
N ALA A 53 1.78 15.75 -9.42
CA ALA A 53 0.50 15.07 -9.25
C ALA A 53 0.63 13.53 -9.31
N ASP A 54 1.60 13.01 -10.06
CA ASP A 54 1.92 11.58 -10.15
C ASP A 54 2.82 11.11 -8.98
N GLY A 55 2.45 11.48 -7.75
CA GLY A 55 2.80 10.64 -6.59
C GLY A 55 2.21 9.23 -6.77
N PRO A 56 2.59 8.22 -5.94
CA PRO A 56 2.06 6.86 -6.07
C PRO A 56 0.55 6.94 -6.33
N ASP A 57 0.11 6.33 -7.44
CA ASP A 57 -1.19 6.54 -8.09
C ASP A 57 -2.21 6.87 -7.01
N THR A 58 -2.83 8.05 -7.05
CA THR A 58 -3.78 8.45 -6.00
C THR A 58 -4.86 7.38 -5.79
N ALA A 59 -5.21 6.67 -6.88
CA ALA A 59 -6.01 5.45 -6.87
C ALA A 59 -5.39 4.28 -6.09
N ASP A 60 -4.11 3.97 -6.28
CA ASP A 60 -3.37 2.95 -5.51
C ASP A 60 -3.32 3.31 -4.02
N VAL A 61 -3.09 4.58 -3.69
CA VAL A 61 -3.05 5.05 -2.30
C VAL A 61 -4.44 4.96 -1.65
N GLU A 62 -5.50 5.31 -2.37
CA GLU A 62 -6.87 5.17 -1.90
C GLU A 62 -7.29 3.71 -1.75
N GLN A 63 -6.94 2.86 -2.72
CA GLN A 63 -7.19 1.42 -2.67
C GLN A 63 -6.45 0.78 -1.49
N LEU A 64 -5.18 1.12 -1.28
CA LEU A 64 -4.41 0.64 -0.13
C LEU A 64 -5.00 1.12 1.20
N LYS A 65 -5.49 2.37 1.27
CA LYS A 65 -6.17 2.87 2.48
C LYS A 65 -7.47 2.10 2.75
N LEU A 66 -8.24 1.79 1.71
CA LEU A 66 -9.46 0.99 1.83
C LEU A 66 -9.12 -0.41 2.33
N GLU A 67 -8.15 -1.08 1.71
CA GLU A 67 -7.70 -2.42 2.10
C GLU A 67 -7.20 -2.45 3.55
N VAL A 68 -6.42 -1.45 3.98
CA VAL A 68 -5.97 -1.33 5.37
C VAL A 68 -7.15 -1.18 6.33
N THR A 69 -8.19 -0.45 5.94
CA THR A 69 -9.39 -0.25 6.76
C THR A 69 -10.18 -1.55 6.89
N GLU A 70 -10.41 -2.25 5.78
CA GLU A 70 -11.10 -3.54 5.74
C GLU A 70 -10.35 -4.62 6.54
N LEU A 71 -9.03 -4.70 6.37
CA LEU A 71 -8.20 -5.66 7.10
C LEU A 71 -8.21 -5.37 8.61
N ARG A 72 -8.19 -4.10 9.02
CA ARG A 72 -8.31 -3.72 10.44
C ARG A 72 -9.65 -4.14 11.02
N GLN A 73 -10.74 -3.86 10.30
CA GLN A 73 -12.09 -4.23 10.75
C GLN A 73 -12.24 -5.76 10.86
N LYS A 74 -11.69 -6.51 9.90
CA LYS A 74 -11.69 -7.98 9.93
C LYS A 74 -10.85 -8.53 11.08
N CYS A 75 -9.69 -7.92 11.36
CA CYS A 75 -8.86 -8.30 12.51
C CYS A 75 -9.60 -8.07 13.84
N GLU A 76 -10.32 -6.96 13.97
CA GLU A 76 -11.10 -6.64 15.16
C GLU A 76 -12.23 -7.65 15.37
N GLN A 77 -13.03 -7.92 14.34
CA GLN A 77 -14.11 -8.93 14.38
C GLN A 77 -13.59 -10.32 14.75
N LEU A 78 -12.51 -10.76 14.11
CA LEU A 78 -11.89 -12.06 14.42
C LEU A 78 -11.33 -12.10 15.84
N SER A 79 -10.80 -10.98 16.35
CA SER A 79 -10.30 -10.89 17.72
C SER A 79 -11.43 -11.01 18.74
N GLU A 80 -12.57 -10.35 18.50
CA GLU A 80 -13.76 -10.44 19.34
C GLU A 80 -14.33 -11.86 19.35
N GLU A 81 -14.52 -12.47 18.17
CA GLU A 81 -15.00 -13.84 18.06
C GLU A 81 -14.06 -14.83 18.78
N ASN A 82 -12.76 -14.65 18.64
CA ASN A 82 -11.76 -15.48 19.32
C ASN A 82 -11.85 -15.32 20.85
N ALA A 83 -12.07 -14.11 21.34
CA ALA A 83 -12.28 -13.85 22.77
C ALA A 83 -13.55 -14.54 23.28
N GLU A 84 -14.67 -14.43 22.56
CA GLU A 84 -15.92 -15.11 22.91
C GLU A 84 -15.77 -16.63 22.93
N LEU A 85 -15.15 -17.20 21.90
CA LEU A 85 -14.96 -18.65 21.80
C LEU A 85 -14.08 -19.16 22.95
N LYS A 86 -12.99 -18.45 23.27
CA LYS A 86 -12.15 -18.77 24.44
C LYS A 86 -12.95 -18.72 25.75
N GLN A 87 -13.81 -17.73 25.92
CA GLN A 87 -14.68 -17.64 27.10
C GLN A 87 -15.66 -18.82 27.17
N LYS A 88 -16.31 -19.16 26.06
CA LYS A 88 -17.24 -20.31 25.96
C LYS A 88 -16.53 -21.62 26.32
N VAL A 89 -15.32 -21.85 25.80
CA VAL A 89 -14.49 -23.03 26.12
C VAL A 89 -14.12 -23.07 27.60
N CYS A 90 -13.71 -21.94 28.18
CA CYS A 90 -13.37 -21.85 29.60
C CYS A 90 -14.57 -22.18 30.50
N ASN A 91 -15.74 -21.61 30.19
CA ASN A 91 -16.99 -21.89 30.91
C ASN A 91 -17.36 -23.37 30.82
N LEU A 92 -17.26 -23.97 29.63
CA LEU A 92 -17.56 -25.40 29.44
C LEU A 92 -16.63 -26.29 30.26
N ALA A 93 -15.34 -25.96 30.31
CA ALA A 93 -14.35 -26.66 31.11
C ALA A 93 -14.66 -26.57 32.62
N TYR A 94 -15.06 -25.38 33.09
CA TYR A 94 -15.47 -25.18 34.48
C TYR A 94 -16.70 -26.03 34.84
N VAL A 95 -17.74 -26.04 33.99
CA VAL A 95 -18.94 -26.86 34.19
C VAL A 95 -18.57 -28.34 34.23
N TYR A 96 -17.76 -28.83 33.29
CA TYR A 96 -17.32 -30.23 33.26
C TYR A 96 -16.61 -30.65 34.56
N LEU A 97 -15.68 -29.83 35.06
CA LEU A 97 -14.97 -30.11 36.30
C LEU A 97 -15.89 -30.12 37.52
N SER A 98 -16.86 -29.18 37.57
CA SER A 98 -17.83 -29.11 38.67
C SER A 98 -18.74 -30.34 38.72
N VAL A 99 -19.26 -30.79 37.56
CA VAL A 99 -20.11 -31.98 37.45
C VAL A 99 -19.34 -33.24 37.79
N HIS A 100 -18.11 -33.39 37.27
CA HIS A 100 -17.27 -34.57 37.56
C HIS A 100 -16.94 -34.69 39.05
N SER A 101 -16.72 -33.55 39.73
CA SER A 101 -16.47 -33.53 41.18
C SER A 101 -17.71 -33.95 41.97
N ILE A 102 -18.91 -33.49 41.58
CA ILE A 102 -20.17 -33.88 42.23
C ILE A 102 -20.42 -35.38 42.07
N VAL A 103 -20.18 -35.95 40.88
CA VAL A 103 -20.36 -37.40 40.64
C VAL A 103 -19.38 -38.24 41.47
N LYS A 104 -18.12 -37.81 41.61
CA LYS A 104 -17.13 -38.50 42.43
C LYS A 104 -17.42 -38.47 43.93
N VAL A 105 -18.08 -37.44 44.44
CA VAL A 105 -18.42 -37.33 45.88
C VAL A 105 -19.62 -38.22 46.24
N ASN A 106 -20.46 -38.59 45.27
CA ASN A 106 -21.69 -39.35 45.48
C ASN A 106 -21.56 -40.87 45.20
N ASN A 107 -20.34 -41.38 44.98
CA ASN A 107 -20.04 -42.79 44.68
C ASN A 107 -18.85 -43.25 45.52
#